data_AF-A0A354GQM1-F1
#
_entry.id   AF-A0A354GQM1-F1
#
_cell.length_a   1.000
_cell.length_b   1.000
_cell.length_c   1.000
_cell.angle_alpha   90.00
_cell.angle_beta   90.00
_cell.angle_gamma   90.00
#
_symmetry.space_group_name_H-M   'P 1'
#
loop_
_entity.id
_entity.type
_entity.pdbx_description
1 polymer ?
#
loop_
_entity_poly.entity_id
_entity_poly.type
_entity_poly.pdbx_seq_one_letter_code
_entity_poly.pdbx_strand_id
1 'polypeptide(L)'
;MLPPGYGSVPYAQPPAPRPAAPIRTAQAPAPRPATVRAQMAEEVVPTIRTSPVAMPSPDQLGVAGRPTDGACDWTAIHRRMQDLGVISFQLDRLNADVFQITCLLPTSEAGRTHRIEAHGATEAEAVRCALDEAQRWKSQR
;
A
#
# COMPACT_ATOMS: atom_id res chain seq x y z
N MET A 1 -35.87 -29.73 14.61
CA MET A 1 -34.43 -29.42 14.46
C MET A 1 -34.32 -27.96 14.06
N LEU A 2 -33.86 -27.10 14.96
CA LEU A 2 -33.70 -25.64 14.75
C LEU A 2 -32.25 -25.34 14.37
N PRO A 3 -31.98 -24.40 13.43
CA PRO A 3 -30.61 -23.99 13.13
C PRO A 3 -30.03 -23.09 14.25
N PRO A 4 -28.71 -23.16 14.52
CA PRO A 4 -28.05 -22.28 15.47
C PRO A 4 -27.98 -20.83 14.96
N GLY A 5 -28.25 -19.91 15.89
CA GLY A 5 -28.37 -18.48 15.65
C GLY A 5 -27.08 -17.80 15.19
N TYR A 6 -27.24 -16.89 14.24
CA TYR A 6 -26.20 -15.98 13.80
C TYR A 6 -25.93 -14.92 14.87
N GLY A 7 -24.72 -14.93 15.44
CA GLY A 7 -24.21 -13.86 16.29
C GLY A 7 -24.04 -12.58 15.47
N SER A 8 -24.68 -11.49 15.90
CA SER A 8 -24.50 -10.16 15.32
C SER A 8 -23.17 -9.57 15.78
N VAL A 9 -22.31 -9.19 14.83
CA VAL A 9 -21.11 -8.40 15.09
C VAL A 9 -21.50 -6.92 15.28
N PRO A 10 -21.02 -6.24 16.35
CA PRO A 10 -21.30 -4.83 16.55
C PRO A 10 -20.54 -3.99 15.52
N TYR A 11 -21.26 -3.15 14.79
CA TYR A 11 -20.68 -2.13 13.91
C TYR A 11 -19.92 -1.09 14.75
N ALA A 12 -18.63 -0.88 14.44
CA ALA A 12 -17.84 0.20 15.01
C ALA A 12 -18.28 1.54 14.41
N GLN A 13 -18.74 2.45 15.27
CA GLN A 13 -19.16 3.79 14.89
C GLN A 13 -17.93 4.69 14.61
N PRO A 14 -17.92 5.49 13.53
CA PRO A 14 -16.83 6.43 13.28
C PRO A 14 -16.82 7.59 14.31
N PRO A 15 -15.64 8.10 14.71
CA PRO A 15 -15.52 9.19 15.67
C PRO A 15 -16.03 10.51 15.09
N ALA A 16 -16.77 11.28 15.90
CA ALA A 16 -17.31 12.58 15.53
C ALA A 16 -16.21 13.66 15.35
N PRO A 17 -16.38 14.63 14.43
CA PRO A 17 -15.45 15.73 14.24
C PRO A 17 -15.43 16.68 15.45
N ARG A 18 -14.23 17.00 15.93
CA ARG A 18 -14.03 17.95 17.03
C ARG A 18 -14.13 19.40 16.52
N PRO A 19 -14.76 20.32 17.27
CA PRO A 19 -14.77 21.74 16.91
C PRO A 19 -13.40 22.38 17.12
N ALA A 20 -13.00 23.27 16.21
CA ALA A 20 -11.76 24.03 16.28
C ALA A 20 -11.84 25.14 17.35
N ALA A 21 -10.77 25.32 18.11
CA ALA A 21 -10.65 26.35 19.13
C ALA A 21 -10.40 27.75 18.52
N PRO A 22 -10.90 28.84 19.14
CA PRO A 22 -10.73 30.19 18.62
C PRO A 22 -9.31 30.73 18.79
N ILE A 23 -8.82 31.44 17.77
CA ILE A 23 -7.52 32.10 17.71
C ILE A 23 -7.54 33.34 18.63
N ARG A 24 -6.66 33.36 19.64
CA ARG A 24 -6.42 34.55 20.48
C ARG A 24 -5.58 35.57 19.72
N THR A 25 -6.10 36.78 19.57
CA THR A 25 -5.37 37.95 19.06
C THR A 25 -4.27 38.37 20.05
N ALA A 26 -3.08 38.64 19.52
CA ALA A 26 -1.88 38.97 20.29
C ALA A 26 -1.99 40.36 20.93
N GLN A 27 -1.86 40.41 22.26
CA GLN A 27 -1.79 41.65 23.04
C GLN A 27 -0.32 42.05 23.19
N ALA A 28 0.02 43.31 22.88
CA ALA A 28 1.39 43.81 22.96
C ALA A 28 1.91 43.80 24.42
N PRO A 29 3.13 43.27 24.70
CA PRO A 29 3.64 43.17 26.06
C PRO A 29 4.25 44.50 26.56
N ALA A 30 3.92 44.87 27.80
CA ALA A 30 4.54 45.98 28.54
C ALA A 30 5.99 45.63 28.97
N PRO A 31 6.88 46.63 29.10
CA PRO A 31 8.29 46.40 29.45
C PRO A 31 8.47 45.99 30.92
N ARG A 32 9.26 44.94 31.17
CA ARG A 32 9.55 44.39 32.50
C ARG A 32 10.92 44.88 33.00
N PRO A 33 11.13 45.06 34.32
CA PRO A 33 12.40 45.49 34.88
C PRO A 33 13.50 44.43 34.72
N ALA A 34 14.75 44.90 34.56
CA ALA A 34 15.91 44.07 34.31
C ALA A 34 16.36 43.32 35.56
N THR A 35 16.18 42.00 35.56
CA THR A 35 16.73 41.11 36.60
C THR A 35 18.17 40.76 36.25
N VAL A 36 19.14 41.25 37.04
CA VAL A 36 20.55 40.86 36.93
C VAL A 36 20.72 39.45 37.51
N ARG A 37 21.12 38.48 36.67
CA ARG A 37 21.49 37.13 37.10
C ARG A 37 23.00 37.05 37.31
N ALA A 38 23.42 36.70 38.52
CA ALA A 38 24.79 36.29 38.81
C ALA A 38 25.09 34.97 38.06
N GLN A 39 26.21 34.93 37.34
CA GLN A 39 26.69 33.73 36.66
C GLN A 39 27.44 32.85 37.64
N MET A 40 27.06 31.56 37.70
CA MET A 40 27.84 30.51 38.36
C MET A 40 28.70 29.80 37.30
N ALA A 41 29.88 29.35 37.69
CA ALA A 41 30.88 28.75 36.80
C ALA A 41 30.30 27.57 36.00
N GLU A 42 30.59 27.58 34.70
CA GLU A 42 30.13 26.60 33.71
C GLU A 42 30.79 25.24 33.96
N GLU A 43 30.00 24.25 34.38
CA GLU A 43 30.42 22.86 34.37
C GLU A 43 30.29 22.35 32.93
N VAL A 44 31.43 22.02 32.30
CA VAL A 44 31.49 21.56 30.91
C VAL A 44 30.80 20.21 30.80
N VAL A 45 29.56 20.21 30.29
CA VAL A 45 28.84 18.98 29.94
C VAL A 45 29.53 18.34 28.73
N PRO A 46 30.02 17.09 28.82
CA PRO A 46 30.61 16.43 27.66
C PRO A 46 29.54 16.26 26.57
N THR A 47 29.75 16.89 25.42
CA THR A 47 28.92 16.67 24.22
C THR A 47 29.04 15.21 23.80
N ILE A 48 28.02 14.42 24.08
CA ILE A 48 27.85 13.09 23.50
C ILE A 48 27.55 13.31 22.01
N ARG A 49 28.55 13.10 21.16
CA ARG A 49 28.35 13.09 19.70
C ARG A 49 27.51 11.86 19.35
N THR A 50 26.26 12.06 18.95
CA THR A 50 25.46 10.99 18.38
C THR A 50 26.08 10.60 17.03
N SER A 51 26.67 9.40 16.96
CA SER A 51 27.16 8.86 15.69
C SER A 51 26.00 8.80 14.69
N PRO A 52 26.16 9.28 13.45
CA PRO A 52 25.12 9.20 12.44
C PRO A 52 24.82 7.73 12.16
N VAL A 53 23.56 7.33 12.38
CA VAL A 53 23.04 6.04 11.91
C VAL A 53 23.04 6.10 10.39
N ALA A 54 24.00 5.43 9.76
CA ALA A 54 24.05 5.31 8.32
C ALA A 54 22.99 4.28 7.88
N MET A 55 22.10 4.69 6.97
CA MET A 55 21.19 3.77 6.32
C MET A 55 22.00 2.76 5.49
N PRO A 56 21.75 1.45 5.63
CA PRO A 56 22.43 0.43 4.82
C PRO A 56 22.14 0.67 3.34
N SER A 57 23.15 0.45 2.51
CA SER A 57 23.02 0.58 1.06
C SER A 57 22.00 -0.44 0.51
N PRO A 58 21.31 -0.14 -0.61
CA PRO A 58 20.34 -1.07 -1.20
C PRO A 58 20.92 -2.45 -1.55
N ASP A 59 22.22 -2.52 -1.84
CA ASP A 59 22.96 -3.76 -2.04
C ASP A 59 23.06 -4.58 -0.75
N GLN A 60 23.34 -3.94 0.39
CA GLN A 60 23.32 -4.56 1.72
C GLN A 60 21.92 -4.99 2.17
N LEU A 61 20.88 -4.39 1.59
CA LEU A 61 19.48 -4.79 1.79
C LEU A 61 19.03 -5.88 0.80
N GLY A 62 19.90 -6.35 -0.10
CA GLY A 62 19.58 -7.37 -1.10
C GLY A 62 18.61 -6.89 -2.21
N VAL A 63 18.42 -5.58 -2.37
CA VAL A 63 17.49 -5.00 -3.35
C VAL A 63 18.12 -4.91 -4.75
N ALA A 64 19.44 -5.02 -4.86
CA ALA A 64 20.18 -5.01 -6.12
C ALA A 64 20.16 -6.38 -6.84
N GLY A 65 18.99 -7.02 -6.91
CA GLY A 65 18.80 -8.18 -7.78
C GLY A 65 18.65 -7.70 -9.22
N ARG A 66 19.62 -8.02 -10.10
CA ARG A 66 19.42 -7.93 -11.55
C ARG A 66 18.16 -8.72 -11.90
N PRO A 67 17.22 -8.19 -12.70
CA PRO A 67 16.02 -8.93 -13.05
C PRO A 67 16.45 -10.27 -13.66
N THR A 68 16.00 -11.36 -13.04
CA THR A 68 16.25 -12.72 -13.50
C THR A 68 15.68 -12.85 -14.92
N ASP A 69 16.45 -13.46 -15.81
CA ASP A 69 15.98 -13.79 -17.16
C ASP A 69 14.74 -14.71 -17.02
N GLY A 70 13.57 -14.17 -17.35
CA GLY A 70 12.26 -14.80 -17.06
C GLY A 70 11.37 -14.06 -16.06
N ALA A 71 11.84 -12.96 -15.45
CA ALA A 71 11.01 -12.10 -14.62
C ALA A 71 9.96 -11.37 -15.48
N CYS A 72 8.69 -11.47 -15.08
CA CYS A 72 7.61 -10.75 -15.74
C CYS A 72 7.79 -9.24 -15.57
N ASP A 73 7.66 -8.47 -16.65
CA ASP A 73 7.56 -7.00 -16.55
C ASP A 73 6.18 -6.65 -15.97
N TRP A 74 6.13 -6.68 -14.64
CA TRP A 74 4.94 -6.37 -13.87
C TRP A 74 4.42 -4.96 -14.16
N THR A 75 5.29 -4.01 -14.48
CA THR A 75 4.85 -2.65 -14.82
C THR A 75 4.05 -2.65 -16.12
N ALA A 76 4.55 -3.33 -17.16
CA ALA A 76 3.83 -3.48 -18.42
C ALA A 76 2.52 -4.27 -18.26
N ILE A 77 2.53 -5.31 -17.42
CA ILE A 77 1.35 -6.13 -17.11
C ILE A 77 0.29 -5.30 -16.40
N HIS A 78 0.66 -4.56 -15.35
CA HIS A 78 -0.26 -3.69 -14.62
C HIS A 78 -0.88 -2.64 -15.55
N ARG A 79 -0.08 -2.01 -16.41
CA ARG A 79 -0.60 -1.05 -17.39
C ARG A 79 -1.59 -1.70 -18.36
N ARG A 80 -1.31 -2.92 -18.83
CA ARG A 80 -2.23 -3.66 -19.71
C ARG A 80 -3.52 -4.05 -18.98
N MET A 81 -3.43 -4.58 -17.76
CA MET A 81 -4.61 -4.93 -16.97
C MET A 81 -5.50 -3.71 -16.69
N GLN A 82 -4.88 -2.55 -16.40
CA GLN A 82 -5.60 -1.28 -16.25
C GLN A 82 -6.29 -0.85 -17.55
N ASP A 83 -5.62 -0.93 -18.70
CA ASP A 83 -6.23 -0.64 -20.01
C ASP A 83 -7.45 -1.55 -20.27
N LEU A 84 -7.33 -2.83 -19.94
CA LEU A 84 -8.41 -3.82 -20.08
C LEU A 84 -9.56 -3.59 -19.08
N GLY A 85 -9.37 -2.71 -18.10
CA GLY A 85 -10.37 -2.41 -17.08
C GLY A 85 -10.46 -3.46 -15.99
N VAL A 86 -9.42 -4.26 -15.76
CA VAL A 86 -9.38 -5.27 -14.69
C VAL A 86 -9.50 -4.56 -13.33
N ILE A 87 -10.45 -5.01 -12.51
CA ILE A 87 -10.72 -4.45 -11.17
C ILE A 87 -9.71 -4.98 -10.15
N SER A 88 -9.45 -6.28 -10.20
CA SER A 88 -8.48 -6.95 -9.34
C SER A 88 -7.96 -8.20 -10.02
N PHE A 89 -6.76 -8.60 -9.64
CA PHE A 89 -6.21 -9.88 -10.03
C PHE A 89 -5.43 -10.50 -8.87
N GLN A 90 -5.36 -11.83 -8.86
CA GLN A 90 -4.60 -12.60 -7.90
C GLN A 90 -3.80 -13.64 -8.65
N LEU A 91 -2.50 -13.71 -8.35
CA LEU A 91 -1.62 -14.76 -8.84
C LEU A 91 -1.32 -15.70 -7.69
N ASP A 92 -1.56 -16.98 -7.91
CA ASP A 92 -1.31 -18.06 -6.96
C ASP A 92 -0.40 -19.11 -7.61
N ARG A 93 0.43 -19.76 -6.80
CA ARG A 93 1.27 -20.88 -7.25
C ARG A 93 0.69 -22.16 -6.66
N LEU A 94 -0.08 -22.91 -7.46
CA LEU A 94 -0.73 -24.14 -6.99
C LEU A 94 0.28 -25.24 -6.70
N ASN A 95 1.30 -25.38 -7.55
CA ASN A 95 2.35 -26.41 -7.43
C ASN A 95 3.71 -25.84 -7.86
N ALA A 96 4.78 -26.64 -7.73
CA ALA A 96 6.13 -26.22 -8.11
C ALA A 96 6.19 -25.65 -9.55
N ASP A 97 5.42 -26.22 -10.47
CA ASP A 97 5.44 -25.87 -11.90
C ASP A 97 4.09 -25.36 -12.42
N VAL A 98 3.14 -25.01 -11.54
CA VAL A 98 1.81 -24.52 -11.98
C VAL A 98 1.46 -23.23 -11.26
N PHE A 99 1.23 -22.19 -12.06
CA PHE A 99 0.73 -20.90 -11.62
C PHE A 99 -0.70 -20.72 -12.11
N GLN A 100 -1.56 -20.17 -11.26
CA GLN A 100 -2.91 -19.75 -11.60
C GLN A 100 -3.04 -18.26 -11.38
N ILE A 101 -3.61 -17.57 -12.36
CA ILE A 101 -4.04 -16.20 -12.20
C ILE A 101 -5.55 -16.12 -12.30
N THR A 102 -6.15 -15.34 -11.41
CA THR A 102 -7.57 -15.01 -11.41
C THR A 102 -7.71 -13.51 -11.63
N CYS A 103 -8.47 -13.09 -12.64
CA CYS A 103 -8.76 -11.68 -12.94
C CYS A 103 -10.25 -11.39 -12.84
N LEU A 104 -10.63 -10.26 -12.25
CA LEU A 104 -12.01 -9.78 -12.20
C LEU A 104 -12.18 -8.58 -13.14
N LEU A 105 -13.14 -8.69 -14.05
CA LEU A 105 -13.49 -7.66 -15.03
C LEU A 105 -14.89 -7.10 -14.76
N PRO A 106 -15.13 -5.81 -15.03
CA PRO A 106 -16.45 -5.20 -14.95
C PRO A 106 -17.32 -5.71 -16.08
N THR A 107 -18.60 -5.95 -15.80
CA THR A 107 -19.61 -6.24 -16.81
C THR A 107 -20.52 -5.03 -17.04
N SER A 108 -21.38 -5.07 -18.06
CA SER A 108 -22.37 -4.01 -18.31
C SER A 108 -23.50 -4.01 -17.28
N GLU A 109 -23.66 -5.09 -16.51
CA GLU A 109 -24.65 -5.19 -15.44
C GLU A 109 -24.05 -4.69 -14.12
N ALA A 110 -24.74 -3.74 -13.48
CA ALA A 110 -24.33 -3.21 -12.19
C ALA A 110 -24.25 -4.32 -11.14
N GLY A 111 -23.11 -4.41 -10.44
CA GLY A 111 -22.88 -5.40 -9.38
C GLY A 111 -22.46 -6.79 -9.88
N ARG A 112 -22.27 -7.00 -11.19
CA ARG A 112 -21.72 -8.25 -11.73
C ARG A 112 -20.29 -8.05 -12.23
N THR A 113 -19.41 -8.97 -11.83
CA THR A 113 -18.04 -9.07 -12.32
C THR A 113 -17.86 -10.37 -13.07
N HIS A 114 -17.14 -10.32 -14.19
CA HIS A 114 -16.72 -11.52 -14.91
C HIS A 114 -15.36 -11.98 -14.37
N ARG A 115 -15.27 -13.25 -13.99
CA ARG A 115 -14.05 -13.86 -13.48
C ARG A 115 -13.39 -14.67 -14.58
N ILE A 116 -12.12 -14.38 -14.85
CA ILE A 116 -11.26 -15.13 -15.77
C ILE A 116 -10.22 -15.86 -14.94
N GLU A 117 -10.01 -17.14 -15.23
CA GLU A 117 -9.02 -17.98 -14.57
C GLU A 117 -8.13 -18.61 -15.63
N ALA A 118 -6.83 -18.37 -15.53
CA ALA A 118 -5.86 -18.93 -16.44
C ALA A 118 -4.72 -19.60 -15.68
N HIS A 119 -4.15 -20.63 -16.30
CA HIS A 119 -3.05 -21.42 -15.75
C HIS A 119 -1.87 -21.41 -16.71
N GLY A 120 -0.66 -21.59 -16.17
CA GLY A 120 0.55 -21.72 -16.95
C GLY A 120 1.66 -22.42 -16.20
N ALA A 121 2.61 -22.98 -16.96
CA ALA A 121 3.81 -23.61 -16.39
C ALA A 121 4.75 -22.59 -15.73
N THR A 122 4.62 -21.32 -16.14
CA THR A 122 5.35 -20.18 -15.57
C THR A 122 4.38 -19.05 -15.24
N GLU A 123 4.77 -18.20 -14.30
CA GLU A 123 4.05 -16.95 -13.98
C GLU A 123 3.74 -16.13 -15.24
N ALA A 124 4.75 -15.96 -16.11
CA ALA A 124 4.61 -15.20 -17.33
C ALA A 124 3.61 -15.80 -18.31
N GLU A 125 3.56 -17.13 -18.40
CA GLU A 125 2.61 -17.83 -19.25
C GLU A 125 1.18 -17.66 -18.73
N ALA A 126 0.96 -17.88 -17.42
CA ALA A 126 -0.34 -17.72 -16.80
C ALA A 126 -0.88 -16.29 -16.99
N VAL A 127 -0.05 -15.27 -16.76
CA VAL A 127 -0.42 -13.86 -16.97
C VAL A 127 -0.75 -13.58 -18.43
N ARG A 128 0.05 -14.09 -19.38
CA ARG A 128 -0.20 -13.88 -20.82
C ARG A 128 -1.53 -14.50 -21.25
N CYS A 129 -1.84 -15.71 -20.79
CA CYS A 129 -3.13 -16.36 -21.05
C CYS A 129 -4.29 -15.52 -20.51
N ALA A 130 -4.22 -15.05 -19.26
CA ALA A 130 -5.28 -14.21 -18.70
C ALA A 130 -5.45 -12.87 -19.42
N LEU A 131 -4.37 -12.25 -19.86
CA LEU A 131 -4.43 -11.01 -20.65
C LEU A 131 -5.10 -11.23 -22.01
N ASP A 132 -4.84 -12.36 -22.67
CA ASP A 132 -5.47 -12.70 -23.95
C ASP A 132 -6.98 -12.93 -23.76
N GLU A 133 -7.38 -13.67 -22.72
CA GLU A 133 -8.79 -13.89 -22.40
C GLU A 133 -9.51 -12.59 -22.02
N ALA A 134 -8.88 -11.74 -21.20
CA ALA A 134 -9.42 -10.43 -20.85
C ALA A 134 -9.60 -9.54 -22.08
N GLN A 135 -8.67 -9.58 -23.04
CA GLN A 135 -8.78 -8.85 -24.30
C GLN A 135 -9.92 -9.38 -25.17
N ARG A 136 -10.08 -10.71 -25.25
CA ARG A 136 -11.21 -11.34 -25.97
C ARG A 136 -12.54 -10.93 -25.36
N TRP A 137 -12.65 -10.97 -24.04
CA TRP A 137 -13.84 -10.54 -23.32
C TRP A 137 -14.18 -9.07 -23.61
N LYS A 138 -13.18 -8.18 -23.54
CA LYS A 138 -13.35 -6.75 -23.85
C LYS A 138 -13.80 -6.52 -25.30
N SER A 139 -13.37 -7.36 -26.23
CA SER A 139 -13.74 -7.28 -27.65
C SER A 139 -15.14 -7.85 -27.97
N GLN A 140 -15.73 -8.64 -27.07
CA GLN A 140 -17.03 -9.27 -27.23
C GLN A 140 -18.19 -8.49 -26.58
N ARG A 141 -17.90 -7.43 -25.83
CA ARG A 141 -18.90 -6.54 -25.24
C ARG A 141 -19.02 -5.24 -26.02
#